data_AF-A0A1J3FLN6-F1
#
_entry.id   AF-A0A1J3FLN6-F1
#
_cell.length_a   1.000
_cell.length_b   1.000
_cell.length_c   1.000
_cell.angle_alpha   90.00
_cell.angle_beta   90.00
_cell.angle_gamma   90.00
#
_symmetry.space_group_name_H-M   'P 1'
#
loop_
_entity.id
_entity.type
_entity.pdbx_description
1 polymer ?
#
loop_
_entity_poly.entity_id
_entity_poly.type
_entity_poly.pdbx_seq_one_letter_code
_entity_poly.pdbx_strand_id
1 'polypeptide(L)'
;ERYGDPLIYVTENGISTAGDVTAEVGMVDPTRIDYLCSHLCFLSKAIKEFNVNVKGYFAWALGDNYEFGAGFTVRFGLSYIDWNNVTDRDLKDSGKWYQKFINGPIKPAKQDFLLSSLSFENNKKLADA
;
A
#
# COMPACT_ATOMS: atom_id res chain seq x y z
N GLU A 1 -18.04 19.15 3.48
CA GLU A 1 -19.25 19.99 3.62
C GLU A 1 -20.49 19.23 4.11
N ARG A 2 -21.09 18.31 3.35
CA ARG A 2 -22.32 17.57 3.76
C ARG A 2 -22.24 16.88 5.13
N TYR A 3 -21.06 16.37 5.50
CA TYR A 3 -20.84 15.60 6.73
C TYR A 3 -19.93 16.30 7.74
N GLY A 4 -19.74 17.63 7.61
CA GLY A 4 -19.01 18.42 8.61
C GLY A 4 -17.49 18.19 8.65
N ASP A 5 -16.86 17.97 7.49
CA ASP A 5 -15.40 17.73 7.35
C ASP A 5 -14.85 16.65 8.30
N PRO A 6 -15.35 15.41 8.18
CA PRO A 6 -14.94 14.34 9.07
C PRO A 6 -13.49 13.93 8.80
N LEU A 7 -12.91 13.25 9.78
CA LEU A 7 -11.72 12.43 9.57
C LEU A 7 -12.02 11.32 8.56
N ILE A 8 -11.21 11.24 7.50
CA ILE A 8 -11.38 10.29 6.38
C ILE A 8 -10.21 9.30 6.33
N TYR A 9 -10.55 8.04 6.10
CA TYR A 9 -9.65 7.01 5.60
C TYR A 9 -10.20 6.50 4.28
N VAL A 10 -9.35 6.44 3.26
CA VAL A 10 -9.70 5.73 2.02
C VAL A 10 -9.40 4.25 2.28
N THR A 11 -10.42 3.54 2.78
CA THR A 11 -10.26 2.15 3.24
C THR A 11 -10.06 1.16 2.11
N GLU A 12 -10.52 1.49 0.90
CA GLU A 12 -10.31 0.67 -0.29
C GLU A 12 -10.25 1.55 -1.54
N ASN A 13 -9.22 1.34 -2.36
CA ASN A 13 -9.14 1.89 -3.72
C ASN A 13 -8.21 1.02 -4.58
N GLY A 14 -8.62 0.69 -5.80
CA GLY A 14 -7.85 -0.15 -6.69
C GLY A 14 -8.55 -0.39 -8.03
N ILE A 15 -7.88 -1.14 -8.90
CA ILE A 15 -8.39 -1.54 -10.21
C ILE A 15 -8.08 -3.02 -10.49
N SER A 16 -9.05 -3.72 -11.07
CA SER A 16 -8.91 -5.10 -11.50
C SER A 16 -8.17 -5.23 -12.83
N THR A 17 -7.44 -6.33 -12.99
CA THR A 17 -6.98 -6.85 -14.29
C THR A 17 -7.61 -8.23 -14.55
N ALA A 18 -7.55 -8.70 -15.79
CA ALA A 18 -8.00 -10.05 -16.14
C ALA A 18 -7.27 -11.12 -15.32
N GLY A 19 -8.01 -12.15 -14.87
CA GLY A 19 -7.49 -13.22 -14.02
C GLY A 19 -7.00 -14.45 -14.78
N ASP A 20 -7.47 -14.64 -16.02
CA ASP A 20 -7.23 -15.75 -16.93
C ASP A 20 -6.00 -15.53 -17.84
N VAL A 21 -4.93 -15.00 -17.26
CA VAL A 21 -3.66 -14.75 -17.94
C VAL A 21 -2.53 -15.55 -17.30
N THR A 22 -1.43 -15.76 -18.03
CA THR A 22 -0.23 -16.41 -17.47
C THR A 22 0.41 -15.50 -16.42
N ALA A 23 1.25 -16.07 -15.54
CA ALA A 23 1.95 -15.30 -14.52
C ALA A 23 2.81 -14.17 -15.13
N GLU A 24 3.50 -14.45 -16.24
CA GLU A 24 4.34 -13.46 -16.94
C GLU A 24 3.55 -12.24 -17.39
N VAL A 25 2.30 -12.45 -17.84
CA VAL A 25 1.40 -11.38 -18.25
C VAL A 25 0.75 -10.71 -17.04
N GLY A 26 0.28 -11.49 -16.06
CA GLY A 26 -0.41 -10.99 -14.87
C GLY A 26 0.48 -10.17 -13.92
N MET A 27 1.80 -10.35 -14.02
CA MET A 27 2.81 -9.61 -13.24
C MET A 27 3.10 -8.20 -13.79
N VAL A 28 2.86 -7.98 -15.09
CA VAL A 28 3.11 -6.71 -15.78
C VAL A 28 1.81 -5.92 -15.88
N ASP A 29 1.61 -4.98 -14.97
CA ASP A 29 0.33 -4.30 -14.77
C ASP A 29 0.43 -2.75 -14.74
N PRO A 30 0.95 -2.11 -15.81
CA PRO A 30 1.16 -0.67 -15.86
C PRO A 30 -0.13 0.14 -15.66
N THR A 31 -1.27 -0.37 -16.12
CA THR A 31 -2.57 0.28 -15.91
C THR A 31 -2.91 0.45 -14.42
N ARG A 32 -2.49 -0.50 -13.57
CA ARG A 32 -2.68 -0.40 -12.11
C ARG A 32 -1.77 0.67 -11.51
N ILE A 33 -0.54 0.79 -11.99
CA ILE A 33 0.38 1.87 -11.60
C ILE A 33 -0.25 3.23 -11.94
N ASP A 34 -0.70 3.40 -13.18
CA ASP A 34 -1.29 4.66 -13.65
C ASP A 34 -2.54 5.05 -12.84
N TYR A 35 -3.39 4.07 -12.53
CA TYR A 35 -4.57 4.25 -11.70
C TYR A 35 -4.21 4.72 -10.29
N LEU A 36 -3.33 3.99 -9.59
CA LEU A 36 -2.92 4.32 -8.22
C LEU A 36 -2.21 5.67 -8.16
N CYS A 37 -1.27 5.91 -9.08
CA CYS A 37 -0.53 7.16 -9.19
C CYS A 37 -1.48 8.35 -9.37
N SER A 38 -2.41 8.24 -10.32
CA SER A 38 -3.40 9.28 -10.59
C SER A 38 -4.28 9.55 -9.37
N HIS A 39 -4.82 8.51 -8.74
CA HIS A 39 -5.68 8.66 -7.56
C HIS A 39 -4.92 9.32 -6.39
N LEU A 40 -3.71 8.87 -6.10
CA LEU A 40 -2.87 9.43 -5.03
C LEU A 40 -2.46 10.88 -5.30
N CYS A 41 -2.22 11.24 -6.57
CA CYS A 41 -1.98 12.64 -6.97
C CYS A 41 -3.19 13.53 -6.67
N PHE A 42 -4.41 13.11 -7.05
CA PHE A 42 -5.63 13.86 -6.73
C PHE A 42 -5.95 13.88 -5.24
N LEU A 43 -5.69 12.79 -4.52
CA LEU A 43 -5.86 12.73 -3.07
C LEU A 43 -4.91 13.71 -2.35
N SER A 44 -3.64 13.74 -2.77
CA SER A 44 -2.64 14.72 -2.31
C SER A 44 -3.10 16.15 -2.58
N LYS A 45 -3.66 16.40 -3.76
CA LYS A 45 -4.23 17.71 -4.13
C LYS A 45 -5.40 18.10 -3.23
N ALA A 46 -6.33 17.17 -2.98
CA ALA A 46 -7.46 17.35 -2.06
C ALA A 46 -7.00 17.73 -0.64
N ILE A 47 -5.98 17.03 -0.12
CA ILE A 47 -5.41 17.31 1.20
C ILE A 47 -4.74 18.69 1.24
N LYS A 48 -3.93 19.03 0.23
CA LYS A 48 -3.07 20.23 0.24
C LYS A 48 -3.80 21.52 -0.15
N GLU A 49 -4.66 21.46 -1.15
CA GLU A 49 -5.31 22.66 -1.71
C GLU A 49 -6.68 22.92 -1.08
N PHE A 50 -7.36 21.87 -0.60
CA PHE A 50 -8.73 21.96 -0.08
C PHE A 50 -8.84 21.56 1.40
N ASN A 51 -7.71 21.30 2.08
CA ASN A 51 -7.64 20.95 3.51
C ASN A 51 -8.52 19.76 3.93
N VAL A 52 -8.77 18.80 3.02
CA VAL A 52 -9.57 17.61 3.35
C VAL A 52 -8.85 16.74 4.37
N ASN A 53 -9.53 16.38 5.47
CA ASN A 53 -8.94 15.65 6.60
C ASN A 53 -8.76 14.14 6.35
N VAL A 54 -7.91 13.77 5.39
CA VAL A 54 -7.54 12.37 5.11
C VAL A 54 -6.34 11.94 5.95
N LYS A 55 -6.42 10.79 6.63
CA LYS A 55 -5.31 10.24 7.45
C LYS A 55 -4.74 8.92 6.97
N GLY A 56 -5.38 8.24 6.03
CA GLY A 56 -4.86 6.99 5.50
C GLY A 56 -5.48 6.60 4.18
N TYR A 57 -4.76 5.77 3.46
CA TYR A 57 -5.12 5.21 2.18
C TYR A 57 -4.67 3.75 2.14
N PHE A 58 -5.59 2.87 1.77
CA PHE A 58 -5.36 1.43 1.72
C PHE A 58 -5.66 0.95 0.30
N ALA A 59 -4.61 0.52 -0.40
CA ALA A 59 -4.73 -0.05 -1.73
C ALA A 59 -5.46 -1.40 -1.65
N TRP A 60 -6.52 -1.54 -2.44
CA TRP A 60 -7.19 -2.82 -2.64
C TRP A 60 -6.59 -3.51 -3.86
N ALA A 61 -5.86 -4.61 -3.72
CA ALA A 61 -5.60 -5.39 -2.49
C ALA A 61 -4.12 -5.72 -2.32
N LEU A 62 -3.73 -6.22 -1.14
CA LEU A 62 -2.36 -6.66 -0.86
C LEU A 62 -1.91 -7.74 -1.86
N GLY A 63 -2.76 -8.71 -2.15
CA GLY A 63 -2.52 -9.76 -3.12
C GLY A 63 -3.81 -10.16 -3.81
N ASP A 64 -3.71 -10.90 -4.91
CA ASP A 64 -4.87 -11.42 -5.60
C ASP A 64 -5.72 -12.27 -4.64
N ASN A 65 -7.03 -12.13 -4.73
CA ASN A 65 -7.97 -12.75 -3.82
C ASN A 65 -9.24 -13.20 -4.56
N TYR A 66 -10.20 -13.72 -3.81
CA TYR A 66 -11.52 -14.08 -4.33
C TYR A 66 -12.42 -12.84 -4.38
N GLU A 67 -12.79 -12.39 -5.58
CA GLU A 67 -13.55 -11.16 -5.80
C GLU A 67 -15.06 -11.44 -5.91
N PHE A 68 -15.65 -11.92 -4.82
CA PHE A 68 -17.10 -12.12 -4.65
C PHE A 68 -17.80 -12.79 -5.86
N GLY A 69 -18.66 -12.04 -6.58
CA GLY A 69 -19.41 -12.55 -7.72
C GLY A 69 -18.55 -12.84 -8.95
N ALA A 70 -17.35 -12.24 -9.05
CA ALA A 70 -16.40 -12.50 -10.11
C ALA A 70 -15.45 -13.67 -9.80
N GLY A 71 -15.41 -14.14 -8.54
CA GLY A 71 -14.48 -15.17 -8.10
C GLY A 71 -13.03 -14.83 -8.45
N PHE A 72 -12.31 -15.76 -9.07
CA PHE A 72 -10.90 -15.57 -9.47
C PHE A 72 -10.71 -15.08 -10.90
N THR A 73 -11.79 -14.65 -11.59
CA THR A 73 -11.72 -14.19 -12.99
C THR A 73 -11.11 -12.80 -13.13
N VAL A 74 -10.94 -12.09 -12.01
CA VAL A 74 -10.29 -10.79 -11.94
C VAL A 74 -9.28 -10.76 -10.81
N ARG A 75 -8.31 -9.85 -10.91
CA ARG A 75 -7.17 -9.73 -10.00
C ARG A 75 -6.99 -8.29 -9.56
N PHE A 76 -7.09 -8.00 -8.27
CA PHE A 76 -6.87 -6.66 -7.68
C PHE A 76 -5.52 -6.49 -6.99
N GLY A 77 -4.78 -7.58 -6.76
CA GLY A 77 -3.62 -7.60 -5.90
C GLY A 77 -2.43 -6.82 -6.42
N LEU A 78 -1.69 -6.22 -5.49
CA LEU A 78 -0.30 -5.74 -5.69
C LEU A 78 0.70 -6.89 -5.79
N SER A 79 0.38 -8.03 -5.17
CA SER A 79 1.05 -9.32 -5.39
C SER A 79 0.21 -10.22 -6.30
N TYR A 80 0.89 -10.94 -7.20
CA TYR A 80 0.30 -12.06 -7.91
C TYR A 80 0.22 -13.27 -6.97
N ILE A 81 -0.89 -14.01 -7.06
CA ILE A 81 -1.04 -15.30 -6.37
C ILE A 81 -1.25 -16.38 -7.43
N ASP A 82 -0.38 -17.38 -7.43
CA ASP A 82 -0.62 -18.61 -8.16
C ASP A 82 -1.66 -19.46 -7.40
N TRP A 83 -2.79 -19.74 -8.04
CA TRP A 83 -3.84 -20.55 -7.43
C TRP A 83 -3.42 -22.01 -7.22
N ASN A 84 -2.42 -22.49 -7.96
CA ASN A 84 -1.83 -23.82 -7.75
C ASN A 84 -0.76 -23.83 -6.64
N ASN A 85 -0.22 -22.65 -6.30
CA ASN A 85 0.76 -22.47 -5.23
C ASN A 85 0.55 -21.14 -4.49
N VAL A 86 -0.40 -21.13 -3.55
CA VAL A 86 -0.82 -19.91 -2.82
C VAL A 86 0.23 -19.33 -1.88
N THR A 87 1.38 -20.00 -1.73
CA THR A 87 2.52 -19.48 -0.97
C THR A 87 3.40 -18.54 -1.80
N ASP A 88 3.30 -18.62 -3.13
CA ASP A 88 3.92 -17.67 -4.03
C ASP A 88 3.12 -16.36 -4.03
N ARG A 89 3.79 -15.25 -3.71
CA ARG A 89 3.20 -13.91 -3.52
C ARG A 89 4.03 -12.82 -4.16
N ASP A 90 4.68 -13.14 -5.27
CA ASP A 90 5.56 -12.22 -5.96
C ASP A 90 4.87 -10.88 -6.27
N LEU A 91 5.59 -9.78 -6.01
CA LEU A 91 5.09 -8.44 -6.27
C LEU A 91 4.99 -8.20 -7.77
N LYS A 92 3.81 -7.78 -8.22
CA LYS A 92 3.61 -7.24 -9.56
C LYS A 92 4.38 -5.93 -9.72
N ASP A 93 4.46 -5.42 -10.94
CA ASP A 93 5.10 -4.11 -11.18
C ASP A 93 4.45 -3.00 -10.35
N SER A 94 3.12 -3.03 -10.21
CA SER A 94 2.40 -2.13 -9.31
C SER A 94 2.77 -2.29 -7.84
N GLY A 95 2.96 -3.52 -7.35
CA GLY A 95 3.40 -3.78 -5.98
C GLY A 95 4.81 -3.24 -5.71
N LYS A 96 5.74 -3.47 -6.66
CA LYS A 96 7.10 -2.91 -6.60
C LYS A 96 7.07 -1.38 -6.65
N TRP A 97 6.21 -0.80 -7.49
CA TRP A 97 6.02 0.65 -7.56
C TRP A 97 5.46 1.21 -6.25
N TYR A 98 4.42 0.58 -5.69
CA TYR A 98 3.77 1.01 -4.45
C TYR A 98 4.72 0.94 -3.25
N GLN A 99 5.55 -0.11 -3.19
CA GLN A 99 6.65 -0.21 -2.22
C GLN A 99 7.61 0.97 -2.31
N LYS A 100 8.05 1.34 -3.52
CA LYS A 100 8.92 2.51 -3.73
C LYS A 100 8.21 3.82 -3.35
N PHE A 101 6.93 3.95 -3.69
CA PHE A 101 6.12 5.12 -3.34
C PHE A 101 6.03 5.33 -1.82
N ILE A 102 5.73 4.28 -1.05
CA ILE A 102 5.64 4.36 0.42
C ILE A 102 6.98 4.68 1.05
N ASN A 103 8.07 4.09 0.54
CA ASN A 103 9.40 4.30 1.09
C ASN A 103 9.97 5.69 0.78
N GLY A 104 9.35 6.45 -0.14
CA GLY A 104 9.81 7.77 -0.58
C GLY A 104 11.22 7.72 -1.20
N PRO A 105 11.88 8.88 -1.39
CA PRO A 105 13.34 8.88 -1.56
C PRO A 105 13.95 8.24 -0.30
N ILE A 106 14.87 7.28 -0.48
CA ILE A 106 15.56 6.57 0.61
C ILE A 106 16.03 7.60 1.64
N LYS A 107 15.30 7.72 2.75
CA LYS A 107 15.88 8.31 3.95
C LYS A 107 16.90 7.29 4.44
N PRO A 108 18.18 7.66 4.67
CA PRO A 108 19.13 6.73 5.24
C PRO A 108 18.48 6.15 6.49
N ALA A 109 18.39 4.82 6.54
CA ALA A 109 17.73 4.14 7.63
C ALA A 109 18.32 4.68 8.94
N LYS A 110 17.47 5.21 9.84
CA LYS A 110 17.84 5.22 11.24
C LYS A 110 17.92 3.75 11.64
N GLN A 111 19.14 3.24 11.65
CA GLN A 111 19.53 1.89 12.03
C GLN A 111 19.28 1.63 13.53
N ASP A 112 18.12 2.01 14.08
CA ASP A 112 17.86 1.96 15.53
C ASP A 112 16.59 1.19 15.91
N PHE A 113 15.82 0.66 14.95
CA PHE A 113 14.55 -0.03 15.26
C PHE A 113 14.68 -1.53 15.61
N LEU A 114 15.90 -2.06 15.77
CA LEU A 114 16.12 -3.47 16.14
C LEU A 114 16.86 -3.67 17.48
N LEU A 115 17.19 -2.62 18.23
CA LEU A 115 17.91 -2.74 19.51
C LEU A 115 17.13 -2.31 20.75
N SER A 116 15.90 -1.79 20.64
CA SER A 116 15.17 -1.27 21.81
C SER A 116 14.27 -2.29 22.53
N SER A 117 14.15 -3.53 22.06
CA SER A 117 13.28 -4.54 22.70
C SER A 117 14.01 -5.56 23.59
N LEU A 118 15.33 -5.45 23.81
CA LEU A 118 16.06 -6.33 24.72
C LEU A 118 17.20 -5.61 25.46
N SER A 119 16.91 -5.02 26.62
CA SER A 119 17.65 -5.27 27.88
C SER A 119 17.09 -4.45 29.03
N PHE A 120 16.90 -5.16 30.14
CA PHE A 120 16.49 -4.68 31.45
C PHE A 120 17.52 -3.73 32.09
N GLU A 121 16.99 -2.75 32.83
CA GLU A 121 17.53 -2.04 34.00
C GLU A 121 19.02 -1.59 34.02
N ASN A 122 19.22 -0.27 34.09
CA ASN A 122 19.68 0.34 35.34
C ASN A 122 19.61 1.88 35.36
N ASN A 123 19.20 2.40 36.52
CA ASN A 123 19.14 3.80 36.91
C ASN A 123 20.45 4.59 36.68
N LYS A 124 20.34 5.83 36.20
CA LYS A 124 20.87 7.05 36.88
C LYS A 124 20.49 8.35 36.16
N LYS A 125 19.99 9.31 36.95
CA LYS A 125 19.84 10.75 36.66
C LYS A 125 21.12 11.39 36.14
N LEU A 126 20.98 12.40 35.26
CA LEU A 126 21.72 13.69 35.15
C LEU A 126 21.16 14.41 33.90
N ALA A 127 20.36 15.47 34.04
CA ALA A 127 20.74 16.90 34.09
C ALA A 127 21.07 17.51 32.70
N ASP A 128 20.22 18.46 32.30
CA ASP A 128 20.39 19.65 31.43
C ASP A 128 21.40 19.66 30.27
N ALA A 129 20.87 19.86 29.04
CA ALA A 129 21.24 20.90 28.06
C ALA A 129 20.31 20.83 26.83
#